data_AF-A0A3D5K091-F1
#
_entry.id   AF-A0A3D5K091-F1
#
_cell.length_a   1.000
_cell.length_b   1.000
_cell.length_c   1.000
_cell.angle_alpha   90.00
_cell.angle_beta   90.00
_cell.angle_gamma   90.00
#
_symmetry.space_group_name_H-M   'P 1'
#
loop_
_entity.id
_entity.type
_entity.pdbx_description
1 polymer ?
#
loop_
_entity_poly.entity_id
_entity_poly.type
_entity_poly.pdbx_seq_one_letter_code
_entity_poly.pdbx_strand_id
1 'polypeptide(L)'
;MTSTLSQFHDDEIDLKVLSLQNSDGGYYREVLLLAKQDQRPVEYGAIRICLEHFSEPARKAIVNASNPLGQLLHHYQIKYLSRPSRFLAIECDNYIAGLFGCPNRPTLYGRHNTLYNANSGAHLAEIVEILPLN
;
A
#
# COMPACT_ATOMS: atom_id res chain seq x y z
N MET A 1 -4.82 -0.73 -2.18
CA MET A 1 -5.94 -1.00 -3.13
C MET A 1 -6.14 0.12 -4.17
N THR A 2 -5.08 0.55 -4.86
CA THR A 2 -5.03 1.92 -5.43
C THR A 2 -6.11 2.26 -6.47
N SER A 3 -6.41 1.36 -7.41
CA SER A 3 -7.44 1.63 -8.43
C SER A 3 -8.86 1.67 -7.84
N THR A 4 -9.14 0.83 -6.85
CA THR A 4 -10.43 0.81 -6.15
C THR A 4 -10.63 2.09 -5.35
N LEU A 5 -9.60 2.58 -4.67
CA LEU A 5 -9.67 3.86 -3.94
C LEU A 5 -9.86 5.04 -4.87
N SER A 6 -9.14 5.06 -6.00
CA SER A 6 -9.30 6.10 -7.01
C SER A 6 -10.74 6.18 -7.53
N GLN A 7 -11.34 5.02 -7.84
CA GLN A 7 -12.75 4.94 -8.26
C GLN A 7 -13.73 5.33 -7.15
N PHE A 8 -13.48 4.90 -5.90
CA PHE A 8 -14.37 5.19 -4.77
C PHE A 8 -14.38 6.67 -4.40
N HIS A 9 -13.23 7.34 -4.46
CA HIS A 9 -13.12 8.76 -4.15
C HIS A 9 -13.32 9.68 -5.37
N ASP A 10 -13.53 9.12 -6.57
CA ASP A 10 -13.55 9.85 -7.84
C ASP A 10 -12.36 10.81 -7.96
N ASP A 11 -11.18 10.32 -7.59
CA ASP A 11 -9.96 11.13 -7.49
C ASP A 11 -8.72 10.31 -7.86
N GLU A 12 -7.67 11.00 -8.30
CA GLU A 12 -6.34 10.42 -8.39
C GLU A 12 -5.77 10.18 -7.00
N ILE A 13 -4.86 9.20 -6.91
CA ILE A 13 -4.25 8.82 -5.64
C ILE A 13 -2.76 9.19 -5.65
N ASP A 14 -2.41 10.11 -4.77
CA ASP A 14 -1.03 10.48 -4.46
C ASP A 14 -0.43 9.55 -3.39
N LEU A 15 0.90 9.48 -3.38
CA LEU A 15 1.66 8.70 -2.41
C LEU A 15 2.48 9.62 -1.50
N LYS A 16 2.27 9.51 -0.20
CA LYS A 16 3.18 10.02 0.82
C LYS A 16 3.96 8.86 1.45
N VAL A 17 5.29 8.90 1.33
CA VAL A 17 6.16 7.91 1.99
C VAL A 17 6.42 8.35 3.44
N LEU A 18 6.14 7.46 4.39
CA LEU A 18 6.34 7.68 5.82
C LEU A 18 7.68 7.10 6.27
N SER A 19 8.04 5.91 5.78
CA SER A 19 9.29 5.22 6.10
C SER A 19 9.70 4.28 4.98
N LEU A 20 11.02 4.14 4.78
CA LEU A 20 11.63 3.17 3.87
C LEU A 20 12.73 2.42 4.61
N GLN A 21 12.73 1.10 4.50
CA GLN A 21 13.80 0.27 5.06
C GLN A 21 14.19 -0.81 4.06
N ASN A 22 15.48 -1.15 4.04
CA ASN A 22 16.01 -2.24 3.23
C ASN A 22 16.76 -3.18 4.16
N SER A 23 16.20 -4.37 4.40
CA SER A 23 16.75 -5.37 5.32
C SER A 23 16.33 -6.78 4.93
N ASP A 24 17.20 -7.76 5.19
CA ASP A 24 16.88 -9.20 5.18
C ASP A 24 16.03 -9.69 3.99
N GLY A 25 16.44 -9.33 2.77
CA GLY A 25 15.77 -9.78 1.54
C GLY A 25 14.39 -9.17 1.30
N GLY A 26 14.05 -8.07 1.98
CA GLY A 26 12.82 -7.31 1.77
C GLY A 26 13.06 -5.81 1.67
N TYR A 27 12.29 -5.16 0.81
CA TYR A 27 12.18 -3.70 0.77
C TYR A 27 10.88 -3.27 1.41
N TYR A 28 10.98 -2.58 2.54
CA TYR A 28 9.83 -2.19 3.35
C TYR A 28 9.45 -0.76 3.01
N ARG A 29 8.15 -0.55 2.76
CA ARG A 29 7.56 0.77 2.63
C ARG A 29 6.46 0.93 3.65
N GLU A 30 6.50 2.05 4.34
CA GLU A 30 5.37 2.57 5.08
C GLU A 30 4.87 3.81 4.36
N VAL A 31 3.58 3.83 4.04
CA VAL A 31 3.00 4.82 3.14
C VAL A 31 1.62 5.27 3.59
N LEU A 32 1.26 6.47 3.18
CA LEU A 32 -0.08 7.02 3.25
C LEU A 32 -0.52 7.36 1.83
N LEU A 33 -1.64 6.81 1.38
CA LEU A 33 -2.29 7.19 0.14
C LEU A 33 -3.21 8.37 0.42
N LEU A 34 -3.17 9.35 -0.47
CA LEU A 34 -3.93 10.60 -0.36
C LEU A 34 -4.82 10.76 -1.60
N ALA A 35 -6.06 11.20 -1.41
CA ALA A 35 -6.86 11.75 -2.49
C ALA A 35 -6.19 13.06 -2.96
N LYS A 36 -5.95 13.19 -4.26
CA LYS A 36 -5.11 14.25 -4.81
C LYS A 36 -5.70 15.65 -4.64
N GLN A 37 -7.01 15.81 -4.78
CA GLN A 37 -7.69 17.11 -4.77
C GLN A 37 -7.60 17.82 -3.42
N ASP A 38 -7.84 17.10 -2.33
CA ASP A 38 -7.91 17.65 -0.97
C ASP A 38 -6.75 17.18 -0.07
N GLN A 39 -5.84 16.37 -0.61
CA GLN A 39 -4.74 15.72 0.12
C GLN A 39 -5.22 14.93 1.34
N ARG A 40 -6.48 14.47 1.31
CA ARG A 40 -7.08 13.72 2.41
C ARG A 40 -6.54 12.30 2.43
N PRO A 41 -6.12 11.79 3.60
CA PRO A 41 -5.73 10.40 3.76
C PRO A 41 -6.85 9.42 3.43
N VAL A 42 -6.54 8.39 2.64
CA VAL A 42 -7.52 7.36 2.20
C VAL A 42 -7.09 5.92 2.49
N GLU A 43 -5.80 5.66 2.66
CA GLU A 43 -5.29 4.34 3.04
C GLU A 43 -3.91 4.48 3.68
N TYR A 44 -3.70 3.80 4.80
CA TYR A 44 -2.37 3.54 5.34
C TYR A 44 -1.90 2.18 4.84
N GLY A 45 -0.63 2.08 4.43
CA GLY A 45 -0.03 0.85 3.95
C GLY A 45 1.34 0.57 4.57
N ALA A 46 1.49 -0.59 5.20
CA ALA A 46 2.79 -1.16 5.55
C ALA A 46 3.07 -2.35 4.64
N ILE A 47 4.14 -2.27 3.85
CA ILE A 47 4.39 -3.18 2.73
C ILE A 47 5.79 -3.75 2.84
N ARG A 48 5.93 -5.06 2.73
CA ARG A 48 7.19 -5.75 2.44
C ARG A 48 7.20 -6.19 0.98
N ILE A 49 8.20 -5.78 0.21
CA ILE A 49 8.33 -6.06 -1.22
C ILE A 49 9.56 -6.95 -1.47
N CYS A 50 9.37 -8.07 -2.18
CA CYS A 50 10.43 -8.98 -2.59
C CYS A 50 11.03 -8.52 -3.94
N LEU A 51 12.02 -7.61 -3.88
CA LEU A 51 12.59 -6.93 -5.05
C LEU A 51 13.17 -7.88 -6.11
N GLU A 52 13.66 -9.04 -5.70
CA GLU A 52 14.27 -10.06 -6.54
C GLU A 52 13.34 -10.57 -7.64
N HIS A 53 12.03 -10.51 -7.43
CA HIS A 53 11.02 -10.99 -8.37
C HIS A 53 10.58 -9.95 -9.42
N PHE A 54 11.21 -8.77 -9.42
CA PHE A 54 10.92 -7.69 -10.36
C PHE A 54 12.05 -7.52 -11.37
N SER A 55 11.70 -7.15 -12.61
CA SER A 55 12.68 -6.73 -13.61
C SER A 55 13.46 -5.50 -13.14
N GLU A 56 14.64 -5.28 -13.70
CA GLU A 56 15.52 -4.17 -13.32
C GLU A 56 14.81 -2.79 -13.40
N PRO A 57 14.05 -2.46 -14.47
CA PRO A 57 13.33 -1.19 -14.53
C PRO A 57 12.23 -1.06 -13.47
N ALA A 58 11.44 -2.12 -13.26
CA ALA A 58 10.39 -2.12 -12.25
C ALA A 58 10.96 -2.00 -10.84
N ARG A 59 12.05 -2.71 -10.56
CA ARG A 59 12.77 -2.66 -9.29
C ARG A 59 13.29 -1.26 -8.98
N LYS A 60 13.91 -0.58 -9.95
CA LYS A 60 14.33 0.82 -9.80
C LYS A 60 13.15 1.74 -9.45
N ALA A 61 12.06 1.64 -10.20
CA ALA A 61 10.85 2.44 -9.92
C ALA A 61 10.25 2.12 -8.54
N ILE A 62 10.34 0.85 -8.11
CA ILE A 62 9.93 0.45 -6.76
C ILE A 62 10.86 1.08 -5.70
N VAL A 63 12.17 1.10 -5.91
CA VAL A 63 13.09 1.70 -4.93
C VAL A 63 12.96 3.23 -4.89
N ASN A 64 12.65 3.87 -6.01
CA ASN A 64 12.41 5.32 -6.08
C ASN A 64 11.19 5.77 -5.28
N ALA A 65 10.26 4.84 -4.98
CA ALA A 65 9.10 5.06 -4.12
C ALA A 65 8.23 6.30 -4.45
N SER A 66 8.21 6.73 -5.72
CA SER A 66 7.43 7.91 -6.15
C SER A 66 5.96 7.58 -6.48
N ASN A 67 5.63 6.29 -6.65
CA ASN A 67 4.27 5.84 -6.98
C ASN A 67 3.85 4.65 -6.09
N PRO A 68 2.54 4.49 -5.82
CA PRO A 68 2.00 3.33 -5.14
C PRO A 68 2.37 2.02 -5.84
N LEU A 69 2.59 0.94 -5.08
CA LEU A 69 2.97 -0.36 -5.65
C LEU A 69 1.95 -0.85 -6.69
N GLY A 70 0.64 -0.69 -6.42
CA GLY A 70 -0.42 -1.07 -7.36
C GLY A 70 -0.32 -0.37 -8.71
N GLN A 71 0.02 0.93 -8.73
CA GLN A 71 0.22 1.69 -9.97
C GLN A 71 1.47 1.22 -10.72
N LEU A 72 2.57 0.92 -10.00
CA LEU A 72 3.78 0.38 -10.61
C LEU A 72 3.53 -0.99 -11.24
N LEU A 73 2.80 -1.89 -10.56
CA LEU A 73 2.41 -3.19 -11.11
C LEU A 73 1.61 -3.03 -12.41
N HIS A 74 0.67 -2.07 -12.44
CA HIS A 74 -0.09 -1.75 -13.65
C HIS A 74 0.79 -1.19 -14.77
N HIS A 75 1.62 -0.18 -14.48
CA HIS A 75 2.49 0.49 -15.45
C HIS A 75 3.47 -0.49 -16.13
N TYR A 76 4.09 -1.37 -15.34
CA TYR A 76 5.01 -2.41 -15.85
C TYR A 76 4.29 -3.66 -16.35
N GLN A 77 2.95 -3.64 -16.47
CA GLN A 77 2.12 -4.75 -16.93
C GLN A 77 2.38 -6.07 -16.20
N ILE A 78 2.72 -5.98 -14.90
CA ILE A 78 2.98 -7.12 -14.04
C ILE A 78 1.63 -7.69 -13.61
N LYS A 79 1.24 -8.81 -14.21
CA LYS A 79 0.05 -9.55 -13.79
C LYS A 79 0.27 -10.14 -12.41
N TYR A 80 -0.68 -9.91 -11.51
CA TYR A 80 -0.60 -10.40 -10.14
C TYR A 80 -1.95 -10.96 -9.66
N LEU A 81 -1.88 -11.84 -8.67
CA LEU A 81 -3.00 -12.37 -7.91
C LEU A 81 -2.96 -11.77 -6.51
N SER A 82 -4.08 -11.21 -6.07
CA SER A 82 -4.27 -10.77 -4.69
C SER A 82 -4.86 -11.89 -3.87
N ARG A 83 -4.28 -12.20 -2.72
CA ARG A 83 -4.80 -13.18 -1.75
C ARG A 83 -4.90 -12.54 -0.36
N PRO A 84 -6.04 -11.90 -0.04
CA PRO A 84 -6.32 -11.44 1.31
C PRO A 84 -6.35 -12.64 2.25
N SER A 85 -5.55 -12.60 3.31
CA SER A 85 -5.45 -13.71 4.27
C SER A 85 -6.14 -13.42 5.59
N ARG A 86 -6.30 -12.14 5.95
CA ARG A 86 -6.94 -11.71 7.21
C ARG A 86 -7.62 -10.36 7.04
N PHE A 87 -8.70 -10.15 7.78
CA PHE A 87 -9.31 -8.84 8.01
C PHE A 87 -9.03 -8.44 9.46
N LEU A 88 -8.78 -7.15 9.67
CA LEU A 88 -8.30 -6.61 10.94
C LEU A 88 -9.30 -5.56 11.46
N ALA A 89 -9.60 -5.62 12.75
CA ALA A 89 -10.14 -4.51 13.51
C ALA A 89 -9.00 -3.96 14.38
N ILE A 90 -8.74 -2.66 14.28
CA ILE A 90 -7.53 -2.04 14.82
C ILE A 90 -7.96 -0.94 15.79
N GLU A 91 -7.48 -1.05 17.02
CA GLU A 91 -7.54 0.05 17.97
C GLU A 91 -6.60 1.16 17.49
N CYS A 92 -7.17 2.29 17.09
CA CYS A 92 -6.41 3.39 16.52
C CYS A 92 -5.53 4.02 17.61
N ASP A 93 -4.21 3.90 17.46
CA ASP A 93 -3.26 4.53 18.36
C ASP A 93 -3.03 6.01 17.96
N ASN A 94 -2.17 6.70 18.71
CA ASN A 94 -1.89 8.11 18.43
C ASN A 94 -1.19 8.31 17.08
N TYR A 95 -0.44 7.32 16.61
CA TYR A 95 0.30 7.41 15.36
C TYR A 95 -0.66 7.33 14.17
N ILE A 96 -1.49 6.30 14.10
CA ILE A 96 -2.51 6.14 13.05
C ILE A 96 -3.55 7.26 13.12
N ALA A 97 -3.95 7.69 14.33
CA ALA A 97 -4.87 8.80 14.50
C ALA A 97 -4.31 10.13 13.96
N GLY A 98 -3.02 10.37 14.17
CA GLY A 98 -2.32 11.52 13.62
C GLY A 98 -2.25 11.48 12.08
N LEU A 99 -2.04 10.29 11.50
CA LEU A 99 -2.01 10.12 10.05
C LEU A 99 -3.37 10.34 9.39
N PHE A 100 -4.46 9.86 9.99
CA PHE A 100 -5.81 10.00 9.44
C PHE A 100 -6.58 11.24 9.92
N GLY A 101 -6.04 12.00 10.88
CA GLY A 101 -6.71 13.17 11.44
C GLY A 101 -7.95 12.82 12.28
N CYS A 102 -7.97 11.65 12.94
CA CYS A 102 -9.13 11.16 13.69
C CYS A 102 -8.85 11.14 15.22
N PRO A 103 -8.98 12.29 15.93
CA PRO A 103 -8.57 12.42 17.33
C PRO A 103 -9.36 11.52 18.30
N ASN A 104 -10.57 11.10 17.91
CA ASN A 104 -11.40 10.22 18.71
C ASN A 104 -10.92 8.76 18.71
N ARG A 105 -9.86 8.43 17.95
CA ARG A 105 -9.25 7.08 17.89
C ARG A 105 -10.29 5.97 17.72
N PRO A 106 -11.14 6.05 16.68
CA PRO A 106 -12.16 5.04 16.48
C PRO A 106 -11.53 3.69 16.15
N THR A 107 -12.29 2.61 16.29
CA THR A 107 -11.88 1.32 15.70
C THR A 107 -11.82 1.46 14.18
N LEU A 108 -10.65 1.17 13.62
CA LEU A 108 -10.42 1.16 12.18
C LEU A 108 -10.42 -0.26 11.65
N TYR A 109 -10.59 -0.39 10.34
CA TYR A 109 -10.61 -1.68 9.67
C TYR A 109 -9.54 -1.75 8.60
N GLY A 110 -9.03 -2.95 8.42
CA GLY A 110 -7.95 -3.21 7.49
C GLY A 110 -7.90 -4.65 7.06
N ARG A 111 -6.86 -4.99 6.32
CA ARG A 111 -6.59 -6.36 5.90
C ARG A 111 -5.11 -6.63 5.75
N HIS A 112 -4.78 -7.90 5.87
CA HIS A 112 -3.50 -8.43 5.46
C HIS A 112 -3.66 -9.13 4.11
N ASN A 113 -2.86 -8.71 3.13
CA ASN A 113 -2.95 -9.18 1.76
C ASN A 113 -1.57 -9.59 1.24
N THR A 114 -1.55 -10.67 0.47
CA THR A 114 -0.35 -11.17 -0.18
C THR A 114 -0.52 -11.10 -1.69
N LEU A 115 0.46 -10.55 -2.38
CA LEU A 115 0.49 -10.46 -3.84
C LEU A 115 1.42 -11.53 -4.41
N TYR A 116 0.94 -12.24 -5.43
CA TYR A 116 1.73 -13.22 -6.18
C TYR A 116 1.79 -12.83 -7.65
N ASN A 117 2.90 -13.07 -8.33
CA ASN A 117 2.96 -12.95 -9.78
C ASN A 117 2.03 -13.99 -10.40
N ALA A 118 1.12 -13.57 -11.27
CA ALA A 118 0.09 -14.47 -11.82
C ALA A 118 0.66 -15.51 -12.79
N ASN A 119 1.83 -15.24 -13.39
CA ASN A 119 2.46 -16.14 -14.35
C ASN A 119 3.43 -17.11 -13.66
N SER A 120 4.31 -16.60 -12.80
CA SER A 120 5.34 -17.42 -12.16
C SER A 120 4.95 -17.98 -10.78
N GLY A 121 3.89 -17.46 -10.16
CA GLY A 121 3.53 -17.78 -8.78
C GLY A 121 4.47 -17.17 -7.74
N ALA A 122 5.45 -16.37 -8.15
CA ALA A 122 6.43 -15.76 -7.24
C ALA A 122 5.75 -14.81 -6.25
N HIS A 123 6.25 -14.79 -5.01
CA HIS A 123 5.73 -13.95 -3.94
C HIS A 123 6.21 -12.51 -4.13
N LEU A 124 5.32 -11.56 -4.45
CA LEU A 124 5.72 -10.20 -4.80
C LEU A 124 5.77 -9.26 -3.59
N ALA A 125 4.75 -9.32 -2.74
CA ALA A 125 4.64 -8.45 -1.58
C ALA A 125 3.66 -8.96 -0.53
N GLU A 126 3.92 -8.59 0.73
CA GLU A 126 2.98 -8.67 1.85
C GLU A 126 2.59 -7.26 2.26
N ILE A 127 1.30 -7.05 2.52
CA ILE A 127 0.74 -5.72 2.74
C ILE A 127 -0.25 -5.78 3.90
N VAL A 128 -0.08 -4.88 4.87
CA VAL A 128 -1.15 -4.47 5.79
C VAL A 128 -1.70 -3.14 5.29
N GLU A 129 -3.00 -3.12 5.00
CA GLU A 129 -3.76 -1.94 4.58
C GLU A 129 -4.76 -1.57 5.69
N ILE A 130 -4.86 -0.30 6.04
CA ILE A 130 -5.84 0.25 7.01
C ILE A 130 -6.59 1.39 6.33
N LEU A 131 -7.91 1.43 6.50
CA LEU A 131 -8.78 2.46 5.95
C LEU A 131 -9.26 3.43 7.04
N PRO A 132 -9.41 4.73 6.73
CA PRO A 132 -10.17 5.65 7.56
C PRO A 132 -11.68 5.30 7.49
N LEU A 133 -12.47 5.86 8.41
CA LEU A 133 -13.93 5.62 8.47
C LEU A 133 -14.77 6.52 7.54
N ASN A 134 -14.12 7.27 6.64
CA ASN A 134 -14.76 8.32 5.85
C ASN A 134 -15.61 7.77 4.70
#